data_AF-A0A0R1VVU1-F1
#
_entry.id   AF-A0A0R1VVU1-F1
#
_cell.length_a   1.000
_cell.length_b   1.000
_cell.length_c   1.000
_cell.angle_alpha   90.00
_cell.angle_beta   90.00
_cell.angle_gamma   90.00
#
_symmetry.space_group_name_H-M   'P 1'
#
loop_
_entity.id
_entity.type
_entity.pdbx_description
1 polymer ?
#
loop_
_entity_poly.entity_id
_entity_poly.type
_entity_poly.pdbx_seq_one_letter_code
_entity_poly.pdbx_strand_id
1 'polypeptide(L)'
;MEASLYWNNQEFIIKQFTPDYSSGVTTAAIVATHVYAEISRIRQYNTKVGTLTYSVSDVLSFYLDDSSCNTMGYTYQVIGNFDSAQITDLGNNSGQDMLSQIISTWPTAVIYPDNKQIRVYSSNSFGKDYGNRIDYLYDTQEVTLTYDSTEIVNSVKCFGKTVDTSSSSSDDDTDADTIRYYFDPFIVQDTDSIAKWGIHSGDDVSDERFTDANAMRIYALTQMIPEPSLSIEIKSDQLSKPIAGEVRRLEIRPMGYTTHVQVLEYQHYPFDNTQQKDVTLNNTAKTVLDYQRAQSVNLDRLITIQRTKIASLSNEVATVSNTAKTLSNATTTLSEAYKTMQATIAGLQQQVKGLQNNSGNWAAGSIFVDLSSNNGATSTTDQEASWYSNLVSKGAKGAIIKLTQGTTYTNPLFASQKANVISAGMKFIGSYHFLTSTTVAGAQLEAKYFLSKLQANSIDRNAIVACDIESDTLSKDKDTLTSMITAFYKILTDAGYSNTVDYASASWFGSRFTSVAKYKWIASYGVTTAPSGADAWQSTDNWNNLKVDASYSYNKIFV
;
A
#
# COMPACT_ATOMS: atom_id res chain seq x y z
N MET A 1 12.04 54.41 -58.70
CA MET A 1 11.61 54.80 -57.35
C MET A 1 11.06 53.57 -56.67
N GLU A 2 11.54 53.26 -55.48
CA GLU A 2 10.87 52.29 -54.61
C GLU A 2 9.48 52.82 -54.26
N ALA A 3 8.50 51.94 -54.09
CA ALA A 3 7.12 52.34 -53.76
C ALA A 3 6.93 52.44 -52.24
N SER A 4 6.17 53.44 -51.80
CA SER A 4 5.78 53.61 -50.40
C SER A 4 4.46 52.90 -50.10
N LEU A 5 4.39 52.28 -48.92
CA LEU A 5 3.20 51.72 -48.30
C LEU A 5 2.89 52.54 -47.04
N TYR A 6 1.69 53.08 -46.93
CA TYR A 6 1.26 53.89 -45.80
C TYR A 6 0.30 53.10 -44.91
N TRP A 7 0.62 52.98 -43.64
CA TRP A 7 -0.18 52.24 -42.67
C TRP A 7 -0.12 52.90 -41.29
N ASN A 8 -1.29 53.17 -40.67
CA ASN A 8 -1.38 53.82 -39.36
C ASN A 8 -0.54 55.10 -39.22
N ASN A 9 -0.60 55.97 -40.24
CA ASN A 9 0.18 57.21 -40.33
C ASN A 9 1.71 57.01 -40.32
N GLN A 10 2.20 55.81 -40.64
CA GLN A 10 3.61 55.51 -40.84
C GLN A 10 3.88 55.11 -42.29
N GLU A 11 5.02 55.56 -42.82
CA GLU A 11 5.51 55.22 -44.14
C GLU A 11 6.48 54.03 -44.07
N PHE A 12 6.27 53.06 -44.95
CA PHE A 12 7.13 51.90 -45.17
C PHE A 12 7.54 51.86 -46.63
N ILE A 13 8.78 51.48 -46.91
CA ILE A 13 9.32 51.40 -48.27
C ILE A 13 9.39 49.93 -48.69
N ILE A 14 8.79 49.59 -49.82
CA ILE A 14 8.80 48.22 -50.34
C ILE A 14 10.22 47.85 -50.78
N LYS A 15 10.81 46.83 -50.13
CA LYS A 15 12.16 46.34 -50.38
C LYS A 15 12.19 45.03 -51.16
N GLN A 16 11.21 44.18 -50.93
CA GLN A 16 11.07 42.92 -51.66
C GLN A 16 9.64 42.79 -52.19
N PHE A 17 9.55 42.34 -53.43
CA PHE A 17 8.30 42.03 -54.12
C PHE A 17 8.52 40.71 -54.86
N THR A 18 7.87 39.65 -54.37
CA THR A 18 8.04 38.29 -54.89
C THR A 18 6.69 37.80 -55.44
N PRO A 19 6.44 37.93 -56.75
CA PRO A 19 5.21 37.45 -57.38
C PRO A 19 5.23 35.93 -57.51
N ASP A 20 4.06 35.31 -57.29
CA ASP A 20 3.81 33.88 -57.50
C ASP A 20 2.63 33.68 -58.47
N TYR A 21 2.79 32.73 -59.37
CA TYR A 21 1.85 32.43 -60.46
C TYR A 21 1.42 30.96 -60.37
N SER A 22 0.46 30.69 -59.49
CA SER A 22 0.01 29.33 -59.20
C SER A 22 -1.48 29.20 -59.39
N SER A 23 -1.91 28.07 -59.98
CA SER A 23 -3.33 27.68 -60.09
C SER A 23 -4.25 28.72 -60.76
N GLY A 24 -3.73 29.49 -61.72
CA GLY A 24 -4.50 30.51 -62.45
C GLY A 24 -4.74 31.81 -61.67
N VAL A 25 -4.13 31.97 -60.50
CA VAL A 25 -4.17 33.18 -59.68
C VAL A 25 -2.74 33.74 -59.55
N THR A 26 -2.61 35.06 -59.65
CA THR A 26 -1.36 35.75 -59.35
C THR A 26 -1.41 36.29 -57.93
N THR A 27 -0.43 35.94 -57.10
CA THR A 27 -0.24 36.49 -55.76
C THR A 27 1.13 37.16 -55.67
N ALA A 28 1.39 37.95 -54.63
CA ALA A 28 2.71 38.53 -54.39
C ALA A 28 2.98 38.63 -52.89
N ALA A 29 4.17 38.20 -52.47
CA ALA A 29 4.69 38.46 -51.13
C ALA A 29 5.48 39.78 -51.12
N ILE A 30 5.19 40.65 -50.16
CA ILE A 30 5.79 41.98 -50.04
C ILE A 30 6.49 42.10 -48.69
N VAL A 31 7.75 42.53 -48.70
CA VAL A 31 8.46 42.96 -47.48
C VAL A 31 8.74 44.45 -47.60
N ALA A 32 8.21 45.23 -46.66
CA ALA A 32 8.41 46.66 -46.58
C ALA A 32 9.04 47.04 -45.23
N THR A 33 10.07 47.89 -45.26
CA THR A 33 10.78 48.37 -44.07
C THR A 33 10.34 49.79 -43.73
N HIS A 34 10.22 50.13 -42.45
CA HIS A 34 9.83 51.49 -42.05
C HIS A 34 10.78 52.54 -42.65
N VAL A 35 10.27 53.70 -43.06
CA VAL A 35 11.02 54.72 -43.81
C VAL A 35 12.29 55.18 -43.09
N TYR A 36 12.32 55.12 -41.76
CA TYR A 36 13.52 55.47 -40.97
C TYR A 36 14.78 54.70 -41.40
N ALA A 37 14.65 53.47 -41.89
CA ALA A 37 15.80 52.65 -42.30
C ALA A 37 16.54 53.26 -43.51
N GLU A 38 15.86 54.14 -44.27
CA GLU A 38 16.49 54.88 -45.36
C GLU A 38 17.48 55.95 -44.86
N ILE A 39 17.56 56.21 -43.55
CA ILE A 39 18.61 57.06 -42.95
C ILE A 39 20.01 56.51 -43.24
N SER A 40 20.15 55.21 -43.52
CA SER A 40 21.39 54.62 -44.00
C SER A 40 21.94 55.25 -45.29
N ARG A 41 21.10 55.94 -46.07
CA ARG A 41 21.47 56.61 -47.32
C ARG A 41 22.03 58.01 -47.12
N ILE A 42 21.82 58.65 -45.96
CA ILE A 42 22.47 59.95 -45.67
C ILE A 42 23.93 59.70 -45.28
N ARG A 43 24.83 60.59 -45.69
CA ARG A 43 26.27 60.47 -45.48
C ARG A 43 26.82 61.78 -44.96
N GLN A 44 27.45 61.73 -43.78
CA GLN A 44 28.23 62.84 -43.25
C GLN A 44 29.69 62.59 -43.62
N TYR A 45 30.23 63.39 -44.54
CA TYR A 45 31.60 63.25 -45.02
C TYR A 45 32.63 63.96 -44.14
N ASN A 46 32.19 64.90 -43.30
CA ASN A 46 33.05 65.59 -42.37
C ASN A 46 33.29 64.75 -41.11
N THR A 47 34.45 64.93 -40.49
CA THR A 47 34.80 64.35 -39.20
C THR A 47 35.06 65.45 -38.19
N LYS A 48 34.49 65.33 -36.99
CA LYS A 48 34.91 66.09 -35.81
C LYS A 48 36.09 65.39 -35.17
N VAL A 49 37.28 65.82 -35.56
CA VAL A 49 38.55 65.18 -35.19
C VAL A 49 38.83 65.31 -33.69
N GLY A 50 39.31 64.22 -33.08
CA GLY A 50 39.71 64.12 -31.68
C GLY A 50 38.59 63.63 -30.75
N THR A 51 38.95 63.39 -29.49
CA THR A 51 38.00 63.00 -28.43
C THR A 51 37.33 64.22 -27.85
N LEU A 52 36.04 64.40 -28.15
CA LEU A 52 35.24 65.53 -27.69
C LEU A 52 34.00 65.05 -26.93
N THR A 53 33.43 65.92 -26.09
CA THR A 53 32.23 65.62 -25.29
C THR A 53 30.98 66.05 -26.04
N TYR A 54 30.02 65.14 -26.19
CA TYR A 54 28.79 65.35 -26.93
C TYR A 54 27.57 64.97 -26.08
N SER A 55 26.46 65.65 -26.32
CA SER A 55 25.12 65.14 -26.01
C SER A 55 24.55 64.35 -27.20
N VAL A 56 23.47 63.60 -26.97
CA VAL A 56 22.71 62.95 -28.05
C VAL A 56 22.26 63.96 -29.10
N SER A 57 21.86 65.17 -28.67
CA SER A 57 21.42 66.23 -29.58
C SER A 57 22.56 66.76 -30.45
N ASP A 58 23.79 66.82 -29.94
CA ASP A 58 24.95 67.29 -30.71
C ASP A 58 25.32 66.28 -31.81
N VAL A 59 25.18 64.98 -31.51
CA VAL A 59 25.38 63.92 -32.50
C VAL A 59 24.32 64.01 -33.59
N LEU A 60 23.04 64.12 -33.23
CA LEU A 60 21.94 64.19 -34.21
C LEU A 60 22.03 65.44 -35.08
N SER A 61 22.27 66.62 -34.49
CA SER A 61 22.34 67.87 -35.25
C SER A 61 23.49 67.88 -36.26
N PHE A 62 24.63 67.26 -35.91
CA PHE A 62 25.78 67.18 -36.81
C PHE A 62 25.48 66.44 -38.14
N TYR A 63 24.52 65.52 -38.14
CA TYR A 63 24.11 64.79 -39.36
C TYR A 63 22.83 65.34 -39.97
N LEU A 64 21.86 65.73 -39.14
CA LEU A 64 20.48 65.99 -39.57
C LEU A 64 20.20 67.48 -39.84
N ASP A 65 20.95 68.40 -39.25
CA ASP A 65 20.84 69.83 -39.55
C ASP A 65 21.74 70.25 -40.72
N ASP A 66 22.72 69.42 -41.08
CA ASP A 66 23.57 69.62 -42.24
C ASP A 66 22.80 69.23 -43.52
N SER A 67 22.33 70.23 -44.27
CA SER A 67 21.60 70.03 -45.52
C SER A 67 22.41 69.32 -46.63
N SER A 68 23.74 69.31 -46.52
CA SER A 68 24.60 68.55 -47.47
C SER A 68 24.62 67.05 -47.17
N CYS A 69 24.41 66.67 -45.91
CA CYS A 69 24.27 65.30 -45.44
C CYS A 69 22.82 64.83 -45.55
N ASN A 70 21.88 65.57 -44.95
CA ASN A 70 20.48 65.22 -44.82
C ASN A 70 19.65 65.56 -46.08
N THR A 71 20.02 64.93 -47.19
CA THR A 71 19.35 65.08 -48.50
C THR A 71 17.90 64.56 -48.53
N MET A 72 17.47 63.84 -47.49
CA MET A 72 16.18 63.15 -47.43
C MET A 72 15.16 63.80 -46.48
N GLY A 73 15.54 64.89 -45.80
CA GLY A 73 14.66 65.70 -44.96
C GLY A 73 14.29 65.05 -43.62
N TYR A 74 15.21 64.29 -43.02
CA TYR A 74 15.03 63.75 -41.68
C TYR A 74 15.02 64.87 -40.64
N THR A 75 14.25 64.70 -39.57
CA THR A 75 14.27 65.58 -38.40
C THR A 75 14.53 64.73 -37.17
N TYR A 76 14.74 65.36 -36.01
CA TYR A 76 14.95 64.60 -34.78
C TYR A 76 14.27 65.20 -33.57
N GLN A 77 14.12 64.37 -32.54
CA GLN A 77 13.64 64.77 -31.22
C GLN A 77 14.33 63.93 -30.15
N VAL A 78 14.90 64.57 -29.13
CA VAL A 78 15.43 63.90 -27.95
C VAL A 78 14.40 63.99 -26.83
N ILE A 79 14.04 62.85 -26.24
CA ILE A 79 12.95 62.74 -25.25
C ILE A 79 13.49 62.10 -23.97
N GLY A 80 13.54 62.89 -22.91
CA GLY A 80 14.15 62.52 -21.65
C GLY A 80 15.54 63.12 -21.47
N ASN A 81 16.23 62.67 -20.41
CA ASN A 81 17.54 63.19 -20.02
C ASN A 81 18.63 62.18 -20.35
N PHE A 82 19.74 62.69 -20.89
CA PHE A 82 20.95 61.94 -21.19
C PHE A 82 22.16 62.69 -20.65
N ASP A 83 23.09 61.97 -20.05
CA ASP A 83 24.40 62.53 -19.70
C ASP A 83 25.22 62.76 -20.95
N SER A 84 26.17 63.70 -20.91
CA SER A 84 27.14 63.87 -21.99
C SER A 84 28.18 62.75 -21.99
N ALA A 85 28.71 62.41 -23.15
CA ALA A 85 29.68 61.33 -23.31
C ALA A 85 30.77 61.72 -24.31
N GLN A 86 31.94 61.09 -24.19
CA GLN A 86 33.07 61.32 -25.08
C GLN A 86 33.03 60.42 -26.31
N ILE A 87 33.16 61.02 -27.49
CA ILE A 87 33.26 60.31 -28.78
C ILE A 87 34.53 60.79 -29.48
N THR A 88 35.29 59.86 -30.06
CA THR A 88 36.47 60.14 -30.87
C THR A 88 36.09 60.14 -32.34
N ASP A 89 36.53 61.16 -33.08
CA ASP A 89 36.40 61.24 -34.55
C ASP A 89 34.97 61.03 -35.06
N LEU A 90 34.00 61.76 -34.49
CA LEU A 90 32.59 61.66 -34.88
C LEU A 90 32.40 62.12 -36.34
N GLY A 91 31.93 61.24 -37.22
CA GLY A 91 31.61 61.56 -38.61
C GLY A 91 32.18 60.60 -39.64
N ASN A 92 32.26 61.05 -40.89
CA ASN A 92 32.75 60.28 -42.05
C ASN A 92 32.08 58.90 -42.21
N ASN A 93 30.77 58.83 -41.97
CA ASN A 93 29.99 57.59 -42.00
C ASN A 93 28.52 57.85 -42.38
N SER A 94 27.67 56.82 -42.31
CA SER A 94 26.24 56.93 -42.65
C SER A 94 25.39 57.39 -41.48
N GLY A 95 24.16 57.85 -41.76
CA GLY A 95 23.17 58.10 -40.71
C GLY A 95 22.80 56.84 -39.90
N GLN A 96 22.98 55.64 -40.46
CA GLN A 96 22.81 54.40 -39.68
C GLN A 96 23.96 54.23 -38.67
N ASP A 97 25.19 54.55 -39.07
CA ASP A 97 26.36 54.51 -38.18
C ASP A 97 26.24 55.54 -37.06
N MET A 98 25.65 56.71 -37.36
CA MET A 98 25.28 57.70 -36.34
C MET A 98 24.33 57.10 -35.29
N LEU A 99 23.27 56.41 -35.71
CA LEU A 99 22.35 55.76 -34.77
C LEU A 99 23.04 54.67 -33.95
N SER A 100 23.88 53.84 -34.58
CA SER A 100 24.68 52.83 -33.89
C SER A 100 25.65 53.46 -32.88
N GLN A 101 26.27 54.59 -33.22
CA GLN A 101 27.15 55.33 -32.30
C GLN A 101 26.37 55.84 -31.09
N ILE A 102 25.15 56.36 -31.28
CA ILE A 102 24.28 56.78 -30.17
C ILE A 102 23.97 55.60 -29.26
N ILE A 103 23.55 54.45 -29.79
CA ILE A 103 23.27 53.26 -28.96
C ILE A 103 24.52 52.74 -28.25
N SER A 104 25.67 52.72 -28.92
CA SER A 104 26.94 52.30 -28.32
C SER A 104 27.40 53.23 -27.19
N THR A 105 27.20 54.54 -27.37
CA THR A 105 27.64 55.57 -26.41
C THR A 105 26.64 55.72 -25.25
N TRP A 106 25.35 55.55 -25.52
CA TRP A 106 24.25 55.55 -24.55
C TRP A 106 23.45 54.25 -24.64
N PRO A 107 23.91 53.14 -24.02
CA PRO A 107 23.31 51.82 -24.16
C PRO A 107 21.84 51.70 -23.74
N THR A 108 21.35 52.66 -22.94
CA THR A 108 19.95 52.71 -22.49
C THR A 108 19.04 53.58 -23.38
N ALA A 109 19.59 54.16 -24.45
CA ALA A 109 18.82 54.93 -25.42
C ALA A 109 17.93 54.01 -26.27
N VAL A 110 16.73 54.47 -26.59
CA VAL A 110 15.80 53.77 -27.49
C VAL A 110 15.48 54.65 -28.69
N ILE A 111 15.76 54.15 -29.89
CA ILE A 111 15.38 54.81 -31.14
C ILE A 111 14.00 54.32 -31.55
N TYR A 112 13.00 55.20 -31.53
CA TYR A 112 11.63 54.89 -31.89
C TYR A 112 11.06 55.97 -32.81
N PRO A 113 11.32 55.87 -34.13
CA PRO A 113 11.03 56.94 -35.08
C PRO A 113 9.54 57.11 -35.33
N ASP A 114 9.16 58.30 -35.78
CA ASP A 114 7.85 58.59 -36.37
C ASP A 114 8.09 59.09 -37.80
N ASN A 115 7.86 58.22 -38.78
CA ASN A 115 8.27 58.46 -40.16
C ASN A 115 9.75 58.87 -40.25
N LYS A 116 10.02 60.06 -40.79
CA LYS A 116 11.35 60.67 -40.91
C LYS A 116 11.77 61.52 -39.71
N GLN A 117 10.98 61.54 -38.63
CA GLN A 117 11.39 62.13 -37.37
C GLN A 117 12.05 61.05 -36.50
N ILE A 118 13.37 61.13 -36.35
CA ILE A 118 14.15 60.26 -35.49
C ILE A 118 13.93 60.67 -34.04
N ARG A 119 13.20 59.86 -33.26
CA ARG A 119 13.02 60.10 -31.83
C ARG A 119 13.95 59.21 -31.03
N VAL A 120 14.73 59.82 -30.17
CA VAL A 120 15.65 59.12 -29.25
C VAL A 120 15.13 59.32 -27.83
N TYR A 121 14.70 58.23 -27.20
CA TYR A 121 14.14 58.23 -25.85
C TYR A 121 15.18 57.75 -24.84
N SER A 122 15.24 58.39 -23.67
CA SER A 122 15.87 57.75 -22.52
C SER A 122 15.00 56.57 -22.06
N SER A 123 15.61 55.53 -21.49
CA SER A 123 14.89 54.32 -21.06
C SER A 123 13.64 54.63 -20.21
N ASN A 124 13.77 55.51 -19.21
CA ASN A 124 12.65 55.93 -18.33
C ASN A 124 11.54 56.70 -19.05
N SER A 125 11.85 57.36 -20.17
CA SER A 125 10.86 58.14 -20.92
C SER A 125 10.11 57.28 -21.94
N PHE A 126 10.75 56.19 -22.41
CA PHE A 126 10.14 55.21 -23.30
C PHE A 126 9.25 54.23 -22.53
N GLY A 127 9.75 53.72 -21.41
CA GLY A 127 9.04 52.79 -20.53
C GLY A 127 7.82 53.44 -19.86
N LYS A 128 6.62 53.00 -20.22
CA LYS A 128 5.38 53.49 -19.59
C LYS A 128 4.52 52.34 -19.10
N ASP A 129 4.12 52.43 -17.85
CA ASP A 129 3.14 51.53 -17.26
C ASP A 129 1.73 52.11 -17.47
N TYR A 130 0.89 51.38 -18.22
CA TYR A 130 -0.51 51.73 -18.46
C TYR A 130 -1.48 50.93 -17.57
N GLY A 131 -0.97 50.15 -16.61
CA GLY A 131 -1.76 49.30 -15.71
C GLY A 131 -2.19 47.97 -16.32
N ASN A 132 -1.68 47.63 -17.52
CA ASN A 132 -1.98 46.37 -18.18
C ASN A 132 -1.17 45.21 -17.59
N ARG A 133 -1.74 44.00 -17.69
CA ARG A 133 -1.15 42.78 -17.14
C ARG A 133 -1.14 41.65 -18.17
N ILE A 134 -0.30 40.67 -17.90
CA ILE A 134 -0.19 39.41 -18.64
C ILE A 134 -0.30 38.29 -17.60
N ASP A 135 -1.46 37.67 -17.54
CA ASP A 135 -1.71 36.50 -16.70
C ASP A 135 -1.60 35.22 -17.55
N TYR A 136 -0.67 34.33 -17.17
CA TYR A 136 -0.55 33.00 -17.80
C TYR A 136 -1.84 32.18 -17.62
N LEU A 137 -2.30 31.52 -18.68
CA LEU A 137 -3.59 30.83 -18.84
C LEU A 137 -4.82 31.75 -18.94
N TYR A 138 -4.63 33.07 -19.02
CA TYR A 138 -5.72 34.01 -19.25
C TYR A 138 -5.45 34.96 -20.43
N ASP A 139 -4.34 35.70 -20.40
CA ASP A 139 -3.93 36.63 -21.48
C ASP A 139 -3.02 35.97 -22.52
N THR A 140 -2.38 34.87 -22.12
CA THR A 140 -1.49 34.06 -22.96
C THR A 140 -1.56 32.60 -22.50
N GLN A 141 -1.57 31.68 -23.47
CA GLN A 141 -1.48 30.24 -23.20
C GLN A 141 -0.05 29.72 -23.18
N GLU A 142 0.91 30.51 -23.65
CA GLU A 142 2.31 30.11 -23.75
C GLU A 142 3.22 31.22 -23.23
N VAL A 143 4.09 30.86 -22.28
CA VAL A 143 5.18 31.71 -21.79
C VAL A 143 6.43 30.86 -21.81
N THR A 144 7.40 31.26 -22.62
CA THR A 144 8.72 30.62 -22.74
C THR A 144 9.72 31.45 -21.95
N LEU A 145 10.38 30.80 -21.00
CA LEU A 145 11.42 31.40 -20.17
C LEU A 145 12.74 30.70 -20.47
N THR A 146 13.70 31.43 -21.03
CA THR A 146 15.03 30.91 -21.35
C THR A 146 16.04 31.56 -20.42
N TYR A 147 16.48 30.84 -19.41
CA TYR A 147 17.52 31.30 -18.49
C TYR A 147 18.89 30.82 -18.98
N ASP A 148 19.83 31.74 -19.16
CA ASP A 148 21.17 31.44 -19.65
C ASP A 148 22.25 32.08 -18.77
N SER A 149 23.16 31.25 -18.28
CA SER A 149 24.31 31.66 -17.46
C SER A 149 25.65 31.57 -18.21
N THR A 150 25.62 31.26 -19.50
CA THR A 150 26.83 31.06 -20.32
C THR A 150 27.62 32.36 -20.49
N GLU A 151 26.92 33.49 -20.56
CA GLU A 151 27.50 34.82 -20.80
C GLU A 151 27.94 35.55 -19.52
N ILE A 152 27.84 34.93 -18.35
CA ILE A 152 28.27 35.57 -17.10
C ILE A 152 29.77 35.89 -17.18
N VAL A 153 30.11 37.16 -16.98
CA VAL A 153 31.47 37.67 -16.86
C VAL A 153 31.51 38.59 -15.65
N ASN A 154 32.27 38.21 -14.62
CA ASN A 154 32.36 38.96 -13.37
C ASN A 154 33.80 39.22 -12.92
N SER A 155 34.78 38.93 -13.78
CA SER A 155 36.19 39.21 -13.58
C SER A 155 36.87 39.52 -14.91
N VAL A 156 37.55 40.67 -15.02
CA VAL A 156 38.28 41.04 -16.24
C VAL A 156 39.62 41.69 -15.87
N LYS A 157 40.63 41.52 -16.73
CA LYS A 157 41.90 42.23 -16.60
C LYS A 157 41.83 43.53 -17.41
N CYS A 158 42.28 44.62 -16.79
CA CYS A 158 42.13 45.96 -17.34
C CYS A 158 43.48 46.54 -17.75
N PHE A 159 43.54 47.11 -18.96
CA PHE A 159 44.68 47.81 -19.52
C PHE A 159 44.28 49.25 -19.87
N GLY A 160 45.07 50.22 -19.43
CA GLY A 160 44.87 51.64 -19.75
C GLY A 160 45.68 52.09 -20.95
N LYS A 161 45.81 53.40 -21.09
CA LYS A 161 46.69 54.02 -22.07
C LYS A 161 48.15 53.61 -21.88
N THR A 162 48.83 53.33 -22.98
CA THR A 162 50.28 53.16 -23.02
C THR A 162 50.99 54.51 -22.97
N VAL A 163 52.14 54.55 -22.32
CA VAL A 163 53.05 55.69 -22.32
C VAL A 163 53.87 55.60 -23.59
N ASP A 164 53.79 56.63 -24.44
CA ASP A 164 54.62 56.71 -25.64
C ASP A 164 56.08 56.97 -25.22
N THR A 165 56.93 55.95 -25.31
CA THR A 165 58.36 56.03 -24.98
C THR A 165 59.22 56.43 -26.17
N SER A 166 58.64 57.01 -27.22
CA SER A 166 59.39 57.55 -28.37
C SER A 166 60.15 58.85 -28.02
N SER A 167 60.99 58.83 -26.98
CA SER A 167 62.08 59.79 -26.85
C SER A 167 63.23 59.38 -27.76
N SER A 168 63.44 60.23 -28.75
CA SER A 168 64.55 60.23 -29.68
C SER A 168 65.90 60.15 -28.95
N SER A 169 66.62 59.04 -29.07
CA SER A 169 68.09 59.06 -28.98
C SER A 169 68.70 57.77 -29.52
N SER A 170 69.70 58.02 -30.33
CA SER A 170 70.68 57.14 -30.95
C SER A 170 71.29 56.06 -30.06
N ASP A 171 71.68 55.00 -30.76
CA ASP A 171 72.72 54.02 -30.46
C ASP A 171 72.46 53.01 -29.34
N ASP A 172 72.39 51.77 -29.84
CA ASP A 172 72.82 50.51 -29.25
C ASP A 172 71.82 49.63 -28.49
N ASP A 173 71.90 48.36 -28.89
CA ASP A 173 71.51 47.15 -28.18
C ASP A 173 70.02 46.82 -27.97
N THR A 174 69.77 45.52 -27.83
CA THR A 174 68.49 44.81 -27.81
C THR A 174 67.40 45.43 -26.92
N ASP A 175 66.53 46.29 -27.47
CA ASP A 175 65.41 46.84 -26.71
C ASP A 175 64.09 46.23 -27.20
N ALA A 176 63.60 45.24 -26.45
CA ALA A 176 62.23 44.80 -26.58
C ALA A 176 61.34 45.97 -26.15
N ASP A 177 60.51 46.50 -27.05
CA ASP A 177 59.48 47.52 -26.77
C ASP A 177 58.79 47.20 -25.43
N THR A 178 59.25 47.83 -24.35
CA THR A 178 58.72 47.59 -23.02
C THR A 178 57.47 48.42 -22.89
N ILE A 179 56.34 47.84 -23.30
CA ILE A 179 55.02 48.48 -23.21
C ILE A 179 54.78 48.90 -21.76
N ARG A 180 54.80 50.22 -21.52
CA ARG A 180 54.53 50.81 -20.21
C ARG A 180 53.16 51.48 -20.21
N TYR A 181 52.42 51.32 -19.13
CA TYR A 181 51.08 51.88 -18.97
C TYR A 181 51.07 53.06 -17.99
N TYR A 182 50.11 53.97 -18.12
CA TYR A 182 49.92 55.07 -17.16
C TYR A 182 49.55 54.58 -15.75
N PHE A 183 48.97 53.39 -15.65
CA PHE A 183 48.80 52.62 -14.41
C PHE A 183 49.09 51.15 -14.67
N ASP A 184 49.58 50.42 -13.67
CA ASP A 184 49.82 48.98 -13.81
C ASP A 184 48.50 48.23 -14.10
N PRO A 185 48.44 47.37 -15.14
CA PRO A 185 47.25 46.59 -15.43
C PRO A 185 46.77 45.80 -14.21
N PHE A 186 45.47 45.84 -13.94
CA PHE A 186 44.87 45.26 -12.73
C PHE A 186 43.60 44.48 -13.04
N ILE A 187 43.20 43.59 -12.13
CA ILE A 187 41.96 42.83 -12.24
C ILE A 187 40.83 43.60 -11.56
N VAL A 188 39.68 43.65 -12.23
CA VAL A 188 38.40 44.11 -11.67
C VAL A 188 37.51 42.91 -11.48
N GLN A 189 36.80 42.86 -10.36
CA GLN A 189 35.91 41.77 -10.01
C GLN A 189 34.62 42.31 -9.39
N ASP A 190 33.49 41.71 -9.74
CA ASP A 190 32.22 41.90 -9.05
C ASP A 190 32.10 40.87 -7.93
N THR A 191 32.33 41.31 -6.69
CA THR A 191 32.32 40.43 -5.52
C THR A 191 30.96 39.83 -5.23
N ASP A 192 29.87 40.55 -5.51
CA ASP A 192 28.52 40.11 -5.23
C ASP A 192 28.09 39.03 -6.24
N SER A 193 28.45 39.21 -7.50
CA SER A 193 28.30 38.19 -8.54
C SER A 193 29.12 36.94 -8.23
N ILE A 194 30.40 37.08 -7.85
CA ILE A 194 31.27 35.95 -7.52
C ILE A 194 30.74 35.15 -6.33
N ALA A 195 30.19 35.82 -5.32
CA ALA A 195 29.58 35.14 -4.17
C ALA A 195 28.39 34.26 -4.57
N LYS A 196 27.66 34.63 -5.63
CA LYS A 196 26.49 33.88 -6.14
C LYS A 196 26.88 32.80 -7.15
N TRP A 197 27.79 33.12 -8.07
CA TRP A 197 28.02 32.34 -9.29
C TRP A 197 29.43 31.73 -9.37
N GLY A 198 30.35 32.12 -8.51
CA GLY A 198 31.77 31.80 -8.64
C GLY A 198 32.49 32.73 -9.61
N ILE A 199 33.79 32.50 -9.82
CA ILE A 199 34.60 33.34 -10.71
C ILE A 199 34.37 32.95 -12.17
N HIS A 200 33.97 33.93 -12.98
CA HIS A 200 33.78 33.83 -14.42
C HIS A 200 34.59 34.94 -15.10
N SER A 201 35.78 34.57 -15.57
CA SER A 201 36.68 35.51 -16.23
C SER A 201 36.29 35.71 -17.69
N GLY A 202 36.17 36.97 -18.11
CA GLY A 202 35.97 37.36 -19.51
C GLY A 202 37.25 37.81 -20.18
N ASP A 203 37.10 38.35 -21.39
CA ASP A 203 38.19 38.95 -22.16
C ASP A 203 38.77 40.19 -21.46
N ASP A 204 40.01 40.52 -21.80
CA ASP A 204 40.70 41.68 -21.29
C ASP A 204 40.03 42.98 -21.78
N VAL A 205 39.82 43.94 -20.88
CA VAL A 205 39.31 45.27 -21.21
C VAL A 205 40.50 46.20 -21.42
N SER A 206 40.69 46.69 -22.64
CA SER A 206 41.75 47.64 -22.99
C SER A 206 41.17 48.92 -23.56
N ASP A 207 41.52 50.07 -22.99
CA ASP A 207 41.00 51.36 -23.45
C ASP A 207 42.00 52.50 -23.22
N GLU A 208 42.53 53.03 -24.33
CA GLU A 208 43.55 54.09 -24.34
C GLU A 208 43.06 55.46 -23.87
N ARG A 209 41.75 55.62 -23.62
CA ARG A 209 41.21 56.86 -23.06
C ARG A 209 41.55 57.03 -21.58
N PHE A 210 41.87 55.95 -20.88
CA PHE A 210 42.06 55.98 -19.42
C PHE A 210 43.54 56.05 -19.03
N THR A 211 43.90 57.10 -18.32
CA THR A 211 45.19 57.23 -17.61
C THR A 211 45.05 57.12 -16.09
N ASP A 212 43.82 56.99 -15.58
CA ASP A 212 43.49 56.83 -14.16
C ASP A 212 42.89 55.44 -13.90
N ALA A 213 43.43 54.74 -12.90
CA ALA A 213 43.03 53.37 -12.58
C ALA A 213 41.60 53.27 -12.01
N ASN A 214 41.11 54.28 -11.28
CA ASN A 214 39.76 54.23 -10.74
C ASN A 214 38.71 54.45 -11.82
N ALA A 215 38.96 55.37 -12.76
CA ALA A 215 38.12 55.58 -13.92
C ALA A 215 38.04 54.31 -14.79
N MET A 216 39.19 53.64 -15.03
CA MET A 216 39.21 52.35 -15.73
C MET A 216 38.43 51.26 -14.97
N ARG A 217 38.51 51.22 -13.63
CA ARG A 217 37.76 50.28 -12.81
C ARG A 217 36.25 50.46 -12.97
N ILE A 218 35.76 51.71 -12.88
CA ILE A 218 34.34 52.02 -13.05
C ILE A 218 33.88 51.60 -14.44
N TYR A 219 34.65 51.91 -15.48
CA TYR A 219 34.33 51.50 -16.84
C TYR A 219 34.30 49.97 -17.01
N ALA A 220 35.31 49.26 -16.52
CA ALA A 220 35.37 47.80 -16.61
C ALA A 220 34.18 47.10 -15.92
N LEU A 221 33.68 47.64 -14.81
CA LEU A 221 32.46 47.13 -14.17
C LEU A 221 31.23 47.24 -15.08
N THR A 222 31.16 48.25 -15.97
CA THR A 222 30.04 48.39 -16.93
C THR A 222 30.12 47.40 -18.10
N GLN A 223 31.30 46.83 -18.35
CA GLN A 223 31.52 45.86 -19.43
C GLN A 223 31.28 44.41 -18.96
N MET A 224 31.08 44.20 -17.66
CA MET A 224 30.78 42.90 -17.08
C MET A 224 29.30 42.54 -17.26
N ILE A 225 29.03 41.24 -17.28
CA ILE A 225 27.68 40.67 -17.25
C ILE A 225 27.59 39.90 -15.93
N PRO A 226 27.34 40.59 -14.80
CA PRO A 226 27.44 40.00 -13.47
C PRO A 226 26.27 39.08 -13.11
N GLU A 227 25.19 39.12 -13.89
CA GLU A 227 23.99 38.31 -13.67
C GLU A 227 23.63 37.55 -14.96
N PRO A 228 23.04 36.34 -14.84
CA PRO A 228 22.56 35.57 -15.98
C PRO A 228 21.43 36.29 -16.72
N SER A 229 21.25 35.96 -18.00
CA SER A 229 20.17 36.48 -18.81
C SER A 229 18.91 35.62 -18.69
N LEU A 230 17.75 36.23 -18.92
CA LEU A 230 16.45 35.56 -18.93
C LEU A 230 15.65 36.04 -20.15
N SER A 231 15.53 35.28 -21.24
CA SER A 231 14.57 35.65 -22.29
C SER A 231 13.15 35.29 -21.84
N ILE A 232 12.19 36.19 -22.10
CA ILE A 232 10.78 35.98 -21.81
C ILE A 232 10.00 36.20 -23.09
N GLU A 233 9.41 35.15 -23.63
CA GLU A 233 8.60 35.18 -24.85
C GLU A 233 7.18 34.71 -24.54
N ILE A 234 6.18 35.38 -25.12
CA ILE A 234 4.78 34.98 -24.96
C ILE A 234 4.07 34.90 -26.31
N LYS A 235 3.05 34.04 -26.38
CA LYS A 235 2.06 34.06 -27.47
C LYS A 235 0.75 34.63 -26.99
N SER A 236 0.59 35.94 -27.16
CA SER A 236 -0.55 36.67 -26.63
C SER A 236 -1.83 36.39 -27.42
N ASP A 237 -2.90 36.07 -26.68
CA ASP A 237 -4.27 35.91 -27.19
C ASP A 237 -5.05 37.23 -27.18
N GLN A 238 -4.46 38.32 -26.67
CA GLN A 238 -5.13 39.61 -26.55
C GLN A 238 -5.43 40.21 -27.93
N LEU A 239 -6.65 40.76 -28.10
CA LEU A 239 -7.07 41.36 -29.37
C LEU A 239 -6.36 42.69 -29.67
N SER A 240 -5.94 43.42 -28.65
CA SER A 240 -5.25 44.71 -28.81
C SER A 240 -3.82 44.53 -29.34
N LYS A 241 -3.39 45.46 -30.18
CA LYS A 241 -2.00 45.58 -30.61
C LYS A 241 -1.08 45.80 -29.39
N PRO A 242 0.03 45.05 -29.23
CA PRO A 242 1.04 45.33 -28.22
C PRO A 242 1.63 46.74 -28.40
N ILE A 243 1.91 47.41 -27.28
CA ILE A 243 2.48 48.75 -27.29
C ILE A 243 3.99 48.62 -27.04
N ALA A 244 4.81 49.08 -27.99
CA ALA A 244 6.26 49.08 -27.83
C ALA A 244 6.66 49.88 -26.57
N GLY A 245 7.55 49.33 -25.75
CA GLY A 245 8.02 49.97 -24.53
C GLY A 245 7.04 49.96 -23.36
N GLU A 246 5.84 49.40 -23.52
CA GLU A 246 4.88 49.28 -22.42
C GLU A 246 5.40 48.34 -21.34
N VAL A 247 5.31 48.78 -20.09
CA VAL A 247 5.59 47.95 -18.91
C VAL A 247 4.29 47.28 -18.48
N ARG A 248 4.35 45.95 -18.32
CA ARG A 248 3.23 45.10 -17.89
C ARG A 248 3.63 44.24 -16.73
N ARG A 249 2.68 43.95 -15.85
CA ARG A 249 2.85 42.92 -14.82
C ARG A 249 2.62 41.53 -15.41
N LEU A 250 3.65 40.68 -15.41
CA LEU A 250 3.57 39.28 -15.78
C LEU A 250 3.35 38.41 -14.53
N GLU A 251 2.38 37.51 -14.57
CA GLU A 251 2.12 36.53 -13.51
C GLU A 251 2.00 35.10 -14.05
N ILE A 252 2.86 34.21 -13.56
CA ILE A 252 2.83 32.77 -13.82
C ILE A 252 2.50 32.05 -12.51
N ARG A 253 1.20 31.92 -12.23
CA ARG A 253 0.68 31.37 -10.95
C ARG A 253 1.25 29.98 -10.59
N PRO A 254 1.35 28.99 -11.51
CA PRO A 254 1.85 27.66 -11.16
C PRO A 254 3.29 27.67 -10.63
N MET A 255 4.10 28.64 -11.06
CA MET A 255 5.47 28.83 -10.60
C MET A 255 5.57 29.83 -9.43
N GLY A 256 4.50 30.56 -9.11
CA GLY A 256 4.55 31.66 -8.13
C GLY A 256 5.42 32.82 -8.60
N TYR A 257 5.63 32.97 -9.91
CA TYR A 257 6.47 34.02 -10.48
C TYR A 257 5.63 35.23 -10.85
N THR A 258 6.03 36.40 -10.35
CA THR A 258 5.40 37.67 -10.63
C THR A 258 6.48 38.72 -10.80
N THR A 259 6.45 39.45 -11.91
CA THR A 259 7.41 40.53 -12.15
C THR A 259 6.83 41.59 -13.09
N HIS A 260 7.57 42.69 -13.29
CA HIS A 260 7.22 43.72 -14.27
C HIS A 260 8.20 43.64 -15.43
N VAL A 261 7.65 43.58 -16.64
CA VAL A 261 8.39 43.37 -17.88
C VAL A 261 7.95 44.39 -18.93
N GLN A 262 8.88 44.80 -19.78
CA GLN A 262 8.68 45.76 -20.84
C GLN A 262 8.56 45.05 -22.19
N VAL A 263 7.63 45.47 -23.04
CA VAL A 263 7.54 44.96 -24.42
C VAL A 263 8.71 45.48 -25.26
N LEU A 264 9.60 44.58 -25.68
CA LEU A 264 10.75 44.90 -26.53
C LEU A 264 10.44 44.72 -28.01
N GLU A 265 9.86 43.58 -28.34
CA GLU A 265 9.57 43.17 -29.71
C GLU A 265 8.19 42.53 -29.77
N TYR A 266 7.51 42.67 -30.91
CA TYR A 266 6.29 41.93 -31.16
C TYR A 266 6.05 41.72 -32.66
N GLN A 267 5.39 40.60 -32.97
CA GLN A 267 4.79 40.31 -34.26
C GLN A 267 3.27 40.42 -34.15
N HIS A 268 2.66 41.19 -35.06
CA HIS A 268 1.23 41.51 -35.00
C HIS A 268 0.55 41.33 -36.35
N TYR A 269 -0.59 40.63 -36.34
CA TYR A 269 -1.40 40.34 -37.51
C TYR A 269 -2.69 41.18 -37.49
N PRO A 270 -2.69 42.41 -38.04
CA PRO A 270 -3.79 43.37 -37.86
C PRO A 270 -5.12 42.96 -38.51
N PHE A 271 -5.10 42.01 -39.44
CA PHE A 271 -6.28 41.55 -40.18
C PHE A 271 -6.65 40.10 -39.90
N ASP A 272 -5.90 39.40 -39.05
CA ASP A 272 -6.14 38.01 -38.69
C ASP A 272 -6.11 37.86 -37.17
N ASN A 273 -7.29 37.97 -36.56
CA ASN A 273 -7.45 37.83 -35.12
C ASN A 273 -7.34 36.37 -34.64
N THR A 274 -7.23 35.40 -35.55
CA THR A 274 -7.01 33.99 -35.18
C THR A 274 -5.54 33.69 -34.92
N GLN A 275 -4.63 34.53 -35.42
CA GLN A 275 -3.20 34.40 -35.18
C GLN A 275 -2.82 35.04 -33.84
N GLN A 276 -2.14 34.25 -33.02
CA GLN A 276 -1.52 34.71 -31.79
C GLN A 276 -0.38 35.68 -32.11
N LYS A 277 -0.10 36.58 -31.16
CA LYS A 277 0.92 37.61 -31.32
C LYS A 277 2.15 37.16 -30.55
N ASP A 278 3.27 36.99 -31.24
CA ASP A 278 4.55 36.74 -30.58
C ASP A 278 5.02 38.06 -29.94
N VAL A 279 5.33 38.03 -28.66
CA VAL A 279 5.82 39.20 -27.92
C VAL A 279 7.04 38.81 -27.10
N THR A 280 8.14 39.49 -27.35
CA THR A 280 9.38 39.37 -26.57
C THR A 280 9.40 40.46 -25.52
N LEU A 281 9.56 40.03 -24.27
CA LEU A 281 9.53 40.88 -23.10
C LEU A 281 10.95 41.03 -22.56
N ASN A 282 11.25 42.19 -21.98
CA ASN A 282 12.58 42.48 -21.49
C ASN A 282 12.96 41.61 -20.30
N ASN A 283 14.27 41.58 -20.05
CA ASN A 283 14.83 41.15 -18.80
C ASN A 283 15.59 42.27 -18.13
N THR A 284 15.48 42.29 -16.82
CA THR A 284 16.22 43.19 -15.96
C THR A 284 16.80 42.35 -14.85
N ALA A 285 17.85 42.83 -14.17
CA ALA A 285 18.36 42.17 -12.98
C ALA A 285 17.24 41.84 -11.97
N LYS A 286 16.23 42.71 -11.88
CA LYS A 286 15.04 42.47 -11.06
C LYS A 286 14.19 41.30 -11.55
N THR A 287 13.90 41.18 -12.84
CA THR A 287 13.08 40.06 -13.36
C THR A 287 13.78 38.71 -13.19
N VAL A 288 15.11 38.70 -13.32
CA VAL A 288 15.98 37.53 -13.06
C VAL A 288 15.95 37.15 -11.57
N LEU A 289 16.11 38.12 -10.66
CA LEU A 289 16.03 37.87 -9.21
C LEU A 289 14.66 37.37 -8.77
N ASP A 290 13.58 37.94 -9.31
CA ASP A 290 12.21 37.49 -9.03
C ASP A 290 12.01 36.03 -9.52
N TYR A 291 12.64 35.65 -10.63
CA TYR A 291 12.58 34.29 -11.19
C TYR A 291 13.33 33.29 -10.31
N GLN A 292 14.56 33.62 -9.92
CA GLN A 292 15.37 32.80 -9.00
C GLN A 292 14.68 32.60 -7.65
N ARG A 293 14.04 33.65 -7.11
CA ARG A 293 13.26 33.56 -5.87
C ARG A 293 12.09 32.58 -6.02
N ALA A 294 11.33 32.66 -7.12
CA ALA A 294 10.22 31.74 -7.37
C ALA A 294 10.71 30.29 -7.44
N GLN A 295 11.85 30.04 -8.08
CA GLN A 295 12.48 28.71 -8.11
C GLN A 295 12.88 28.22 -6.71
N SER A 296 13.53 29.07 -5.90
CA SER A 296 13.90 28.73 -4.52
C SER A 296 12.68 28.36 -3.67
N VAL A 297 11.60 29.15 -3.74
CA VAL A 297 10.37 28.87 -2.98
C VAL A 297 9.73 27.55 -3.42
N ASN A 298 9.71 27.27 -4.72
CA ASN A 298 9.21 25.99 -5.23
C ASN A 298 10.06 24.81 -4.76
N LEU A 299 11.39 24.95 -4.76
CA LEU A 299 12.30 23.96 -4.24
C LEU A 299 12.08 23.72 -2.74
N ASP A 300 11.99 24.77 -1.93
CA ASP A 300 11.71 24.68 -0.50
C ASP A 300 10.38 23.99 -0.20
N ARG A 301 9.35 24.28 -1.00
CA ARG A 301 8.04 23.62 -0.92
C ARG A 301 8.17 22.13 -1.21
N LEU A 302 8.89 21.74 -2.27
CA LEU A 302 9.12 20.34 -2.62
C LEU A 302 9.91 19.61 -1.52
N ILE A 303 10.96 20.23 -0.98
CA ILE A 303 11.73 19.69 0.15
C ILE A 303 10.82 19.49 1.36
N THR A 304 9.96 20.46 1.66
CA THR A 304 9.02 20.37 2.78
C THR A 304 8.04 19.21 2.60
N ILE A 305 7.43 19.08 1.41
CA ILE A 305 6.53 17.96 1.08
C ILE A 305 7.25 16.61 1.22
N GLN A 306 8.48 16.51 0.71
CA GLN A 306 9.28 15.30 0.83
C GLN A 306 9.60 14.96 2.29
N ARG A 307 10.00 15.94 3.11
CA ARG A 307 10.24 15.74 4.55
C ARG A 307 9.00 15.24 5.28
N THR A 308 7.83 15.84 5.01
CA THR A 308 6.56 15.39 5.60
C THR A 308 6.24 13.95 5.21
N LYS A 309 6.45 13.58 3.94
CA LYS A 309 6.21 12.21 3.47
C LYS A 309 7.20 11.21 4.07
N ILE A 310 8.46 11.58 4.21
CA ILE A 310 9.48 10.77 4.90
C ILE A 310 9.07 10.55 6.35
N ALA A 311 8.64 11.60 7.06
CA ALA A 311 8.19 11.49 8.44
C ALA A 311 6.97 10.56 8.59
N SER A 312 5.98 10.64 7.68
CA SER A 312 4.84 9.72 7.70
C SER A 312 5.26 8.27 7.44
N LEU A 313 6.17 8.05 6.48
CA LEU A 313 6.71 6.72 6.19
C LEU A 313 7.50 6.16 7.37
N SER A 314 8.28 6.99 8.09
CA SER A 314 8.98 6.57 9.30
C SER A 314 8.01 6.09 10.39
N ASN A 315 6.88 6.76 10.56
CA ASN A 315 5.83 6.34 11.50
C ASN A 315 5.18 5.01 11.07
N GLU A 316 4.89 4.83 9.79
CA GLU A 316 4.36 3.57 9.25
C GLU A 316 5.35 2.41 9.48
N VAL A 317 6.63 2.62 9.20
CA VAL A 317 7.70 1.63 9.45
C VAL A 317 7.78 1.26 10.93
N ALA A 318 7.68 2.24 11.84
CA ALA A 318 7.65 1.97 13.28
C ALA A 318 6.44 1.10 13.68
N THR A 319 5.25 1.39 13.16
CA THR A 319 4.05 0.57 13.40
C THR A 319 4.24 -0.87 12.90
N VAL A 320 4.74 -1.04 11.67
CA VAL A 320 5.01 -2.37 11.10
C VAL A 320 6.04 -3.13 11.94
N SER A 321 7.10 -2.47 12.39
CA SER A 321 8.12 -3.07 13.26
C SER A 321 7.52 -3.57 14.57
N ASN A 322 6.63 -2.80 15.19
CA ASN A 322 5.95 -3.21 16.42
C ASN A 322 4.99 -4.38 16.19
N THR A 323 4.23 -4.37 15.10
CA THR A 323 3.36 -5.50 14.72
C THR A 323 4.18 -6.79 14.51
N ALA A 324 5.33 -6.69 13.85
CA ALA A 324 6.22 -7.82 13.65
C ALA A 324 6.74 -8.39 14.99
N LYS A 325 7.10 -7.54 15.95
CA LYS A 325 7.49 -7.97 17.31
C LYS A 325 6.36 -8.70 18.02
N THR A 326 5.14 -8.18 17.96
CA THR A 326 3.96 -8.83 18.57
C THR A 326 3.69 -10.19 17.96
N LEU A 327 3.77 -10.30 16.62
CA LEU A 327 3.57 -11.57 15.92
C LEU A 327 4.67 -12.60 16.27
N SER A 328 5.92 -12.14 16.39
CA SER A 328 7.04 -12.97 16.85
C SER A 328 6.78 -13.53 18.25
N ASN A 329 6.34 -12.69 19.18
CA ASN A 329 6.01 -13.14 20.54
C ASN A 329 4.84 -14.15 20.55
N ALA A 330 3.78 -13.87 19.80
CA ALA A 330 2.64 -14.79 19.68
C ALA A 330 3.07 -16.16 19.10
N THR A 331 4.00 -16.15 18.14
CA THR A 331 4.55 -17.38 17.55
C THR A 331 5.32 -18.20 18.59
N THR A 332 6.13 -17.55 19.43
CA THR A 332 6.83 -18.22 20.54
C THR A 332 5.84 -18.85 21.52
N THR A 333 4.82 -18.10 21.96
CA THR A 333 3.80 -18.61 22.88
C THR A 333 3.04 -19.80 22.28
N LEU A 334 2.68 -19.73 21.00
CA LEU A 334 2.01 -20.85 20.32
C LEU A 334 2.90 -22.09 20.24
N SER A 335 4.21 -21.90 20.00
CA SER A 335 5.19 -23.00 19.99
C SER A 335 5.28 -23.70 21.36
N GLU A 336 5.28 -22.94 22.45
CA GLU A 336 5.29 -23.47 23.81
C GLU A 336 3.98 -24.21 24.13
N ALA A 337 2.83 -23.64 23.78
CA ALA A 337 1.53 -24.29 23.96
C ALA A 337 1.45 -25.61 23.18
N TYR A 338 1.97 -25.64 21.95
CA TYR A 338 2.03 -26.85 21.13
C TYR A 338 2.87 -27.95 21.79
N LYS A 339 4.04 -27.62 22.36
CA LYS A 339 4.87 -28.57 23.11
C LYS A 339 4.12 -29.16 24.32
N THR A 340 3.43 -28.33 25.08
CA THR A 340 2.63 -28.77 26.24
C THR A 340 1.48 -29.69 25.83
N MET A 341 0.79 -29.36 24.74
CA MET A 341 -0.27 -30.19 24.20
C MET A 341 0.26 -31.56 23.75
N GLN A 342 1.41 -31.61 23.08
CA GLN A 342 2.05 -32.87 22.69
C GLN A 342 2.41 -33.74 23.90
N ALA A 343 2.96 -33.14 24.97
CA ALA A 343 3.23 -33.87 26.21
C ALA A 343 1.94 -34.43 26.84
N THR A 344 0.85 -33.67 26.79
CA THR A 344 -0.46 -34.09 27.31
C THR A 344 -1.02 -35.27 26.51
N ILE A 345 -0.96 -35.20 25.17
CA ILE A 345 -1.40 -36.29 24.27
C ILE A 345 -0.62 -37.57 24.59
N ALA A 346 0.70 -37.48 24.73
CA ALA A 346 1.52 -38.63 25.08
C ALA A 346 1.10 -39.26 26.44
N GLY A 347 0.79 -38.43 27.44
CA GLY A 347 0.28 -38.88 28.74
C GLY A 347 -1.07 -39.61 28.64
N LEU A 348 -2.01 -39.04 27.89
CA LEU A 348 -3.33 -39.66 27.67
C LEU A 348 -3.25 -40.99 26.92
N GLN A 349 -2.39 -41.08 25.90
CA GLN A 349 -2.15 -42.34 25.18
C GLN A 349 -1.66 -43.45 26.12
N GLN A 350 -0.83 -43.11 27.10
CA GLN A 350 -0.37 -44.07 28.10
C GLN A 350 -1.50 -44.54 29.03
N GLN A 351 -2.40 -43.63 29.43
CA GLN A 351 -3.58 -43.99 30.23
C GLN A 351 -4.53 -44.91 29.46
N VAL A 352 -4.79 -44.63 28.18
CA VAL A 352 -5.64 -45.47 27.31
C VAL A 352 -5.09 -46.89 27.19
N LYS A 353 -3.77 -47.05 27.00
CA LYS A 353 -3.13 -48.38 26.98
C LYS A 353 -3.36 -49.14 28.30
N GLY A 354 -3.31 -48.44 29.43
CA GLY A 354 -3.61 -49.04 30.75
C GLY A 354 -5.05 -49.56 30.86
N LEU A 355 -6.02 -48.81 30.35
CA LEU A 355 -7.44 -49.20 30.38
C LEU A 355 -7.77 -50.36 29.44
N GLN A 356 -7.17 -50.40 28.24
CA GLN A 356 -7.37 -51.50 27.28
C GLN A 356 -6.94 -52.85 27.87
N ASN A 357 -5.88 -52.85 28.69
CA ASN A 357 -5.38 -54.06 29.35
C ASN A 357 -6.34 -54.62 30.44
N ASN A 358 -7.33 -53.87 30.92
CA ASN A 358 -8.28 -54.30 31.96
C ASN A 358 -9.58 -54.95 31.43
N SER A 359 -9.75 -55.11 30.11
CA SER A 359 -11.01 -55.56 29.49
C SER A 359 -11.07 -57.07 29.14
N GLY A 360 -10.17 -57.90 29.67
CA GLY A 360 -9.91 -59.27 29.19
C GLY A 360 -10.20 -60.46 30.15
N ASN A 361 -11.22 -60.42 31.01
CA ASN A 361 -11.42 -61.46 32.05
C ASN A 361 -12.45 -62.57 31.75
N TRP A 362 -13.02 -62.65 30.53
CA TRP A 362 -13.84 -63.80 30.13
C TRP A 362 -13.02 -64.82 29.34
N ALA A 363 -13.01 -66.06 29.84
CA ALA A 363 -12.67 -67.26 29.08
C ALA A 363 -13.83 -68.25 29.14
N ALA A 364 -14.00 -69.09 28.11
CA ALA A 364 -14.96 -70.19 28.16
C ALA A 364 -14.69 -71.07 29.40
N GLY A 365 -15.72 -71.33 30.19
CA GLY A 365 -15.60 -71.96 31.51
C GLY A 365 -15.44 -70.97 32.69
N SER A 366 -15.57 -69.66 32.47
CA SER A 366 -15.67 -68.69 33.56
C SER A 366 -16.90 -68.99 34.43
N ILE A 367 -16.79 -68.81 35.74
CA ILE A 367 -17.85 -69.18 36.68
C ILE A 367 -18.78 -68.00 36.93
N PHE A 368 -20.09 -68.24 36.91
CA PHE A 368 -21.09 -67.37 37.53
C PHE A 368 -21.95 -68.16 38.50
N VAL A 369 -22.58 -67.45 39.44
CA VAL A 369 -23.49 -68.02 40.42
C VAL A 369 -24.91 -67.54 40.18
N ASP A 370 -25.89 -68.29 40.67
CA ASP A 370 -27.28 -67.82 40.74
C ASP A 370 -27.76 -67.66 42.17
N LEU A 371 -28.53 -66.60 42.41
CA LEU A 371 -28.92 -66.15 43.74
C LEU A 371 -30.44 -66.05 43.86
N SER A 372 -30.96 -66.37 45.03
CA SER A 372 -32.36 -66.20 45.42
C SER A 372 -32.46 -65.83 46.90
N SER A 373 -33.68 -65.67 47.43
CA SER A 373 -33.86 -65.49 48.88
C SER A 373 -33.35 -66.67 49.71
N ASN A 374 -33.15 -67.85 49.10
CA ASN A 374 -32.65 -69.04 49.81
C ASN A 374 -31.15 -68.95 50.13
N ASN A 375 -30.41 -68.05 49.49
CA ASN A 375 -28.98 -67.85 49.74
C ASN A 375 -28.71 -66.77 50.80
N GLY A 376 -29.73 -66.05 51.28
CA GLY A 376 -29.60 -65.06 52.35
C GLY A 376 -29.22 -65.69 53.69
N ALA A 377 -28.75 -64.87 54.64
CA ALA A 377 -28.61 -65.28 56.04
C ALA A 377 -29.96 -65.72 56.62
N THR A 378 -31.05 -65.07 56.18
CA THR A 378 -32.44 -65.54 56.30
C THR A 378 -33.17 -65.31 54.97
N SER A 379 -34.43 -65.75 54.84
CA SER A 379 -35.23 -65.47 53.63
C SER A 379 -35.53 -63.97 53.40
N THR A 380 -35.28 -63.12 54.39
CA THR A 380 -35.49 -61.66 54.34
C THR A 380 -34.24 -60.84 54.73
N THR A 381 -33.12 -61.49 55.00
CA THR A 381 -31.83 -60.86 55.32
C THR A 381 -30.74 -61.42 54.41
N ASP A 382 -30.06 -60.55 53.68
CA ASP A 382 -28.98 -60.92 52.76
C ASP A 382 -27.70 -61.36 53.50
N GLN A 383 -26.75 -61.94 52.76
CA GLN A 383 -25.41 -62.23 53.24
C GLN A 383 -24.60 -60.93 53.42
N GLU A 384 -23.62 -60.96 54.31
CA GLU A 384 -22.64 -59.87 54.48
C GLU A 384 -21.80 -59.68 53.21
N ALA A 385 -21.34 -58.45 52.96
CA ALA A 385 -20.53 -58.12 51.76
C ALA A 385 -19.27 -59.01 51.60
N SER A 386 -18.70 -59.47 52.71
CA SER A 386 -17.55 -60.39 52.72
C SER A 386 -17.86 -61.76 52.11
N TRP A 387 -19.11 -62.22 52.15
CA TRP A 387 -19.55 -63.44 51.50
C TRP A 387 -19.46 -63.32 49.96
N TYR A 388 -19.85 -62.18 49.41
CA TYR A 388 -19.72 -61.89 47.99
C TYR A 388 -18.25 -61.76 47.55
N SER A 389 -17.42 -61.10 48.36
CA SER A 389 -15.97 -61.07 48.13
C SER A 389 -15.34 -62.47 48.14
N ASN A 390 -15.86 -63.39 48.97
CA ASN A 390 -15.44 -64.79 49.00
C ASN A 390 -15.87 -65.57 47.74
N LEU A 391 -17.00 -65.23 47.11
CA LEU A 391 -17.37 -65.81 45.81
C LEU A 391 -16.36 -65.39 44.72
N VAL A 392 -15.96 -64.12 44.70
CA VAL A 392 -14.99 -63.59 43.75
C VAL A 392 -13.61 -64.21 43.95
N SER A 393 -13.16 -64.36 45.20
CA SER A 393 -11.87 -65.01 45.50
C SER A 393 -11.84 -66.48 45.07
N LYS A 394 -12.99 -67.16 45.04
CA LYS A 394 -13.14 -68.52 44.52
C LYS A 394 -13.38 -68.59 43.00
N GLY A 395 -13.40 -67.45 42.32
CA GLY A 395 -13.42 -67.36 40.86
C GLY A 395 -14.75 -66.98 40.23
N ALA A 396 -15.79 -66.66 41.02
CA ALA A 396 -17.04 -66.15 40.47
C ALA A 396 -16.81 -64.79 39.78
N LYS A 397 -17.30 -64.66 38.55
CA LYS A 397 -17.15 -63.46 37.72
C LYS A 397 -18.46 -62.70 37.54
N GLY A 398 -19.60 -63.37 37.75
CA GLY A 398 -20.91 -62.74 37.65
C GLY A 398 -21.96 -63.45 38.50
N ALA A 399 -23.12 -62.82 38.63
CA ALA A 399 -24.29 -63.41 39.27
C ALA A 399 -25.59 -63.10 38.51
N ILE A 400 -26.49 -64.09 38.42
CA ILE A 400 -27.88 -63.94 37.95
C ILE A 400 -28.82 -64.12 39.15
N ILE A 401 -29.85 -63.27 39.29
CA ILE A 401 -30.61 -63.19 40.55
C ILE A 401 -32.10 -63.46 40.30
N LYS A 402 -32.73 -64.33 41.08
CA LYS A 402 -34.17 -64.57 41.07
C LYS A 402 -34.87 -63.28 41.39
N LEU A 403 -35.79 -62.85 40.53
CA LEU A 403 -36.57 -61.64 40.78
C LEU A 403 -38.00 -61.99 41.17
N THR A 404 -38.62 -62.95 40.49
CA THR A 404 -40.05 -63.29 40.69
C THR A 404 -40.32 -64.78 40.55
N GLN A 405 -41.48 -65.19 41.08
CA GLN A 405 -42.05 -66.53 40.93
C GLN A 405 -43.57 -66.39 40.91
N GLY A 406 -44.22 -67.03 39.95
CA GLY A 406 -45.66 -66.88 39.78
C GLY A 406 -46.05 -65.40 39.60
N THR A 407 -47.21 -65.02 40.10
CA THR A 407 -47.68 -63.62 40.07
C THR A 407 -47.60 -62.90 41.42
N THR A 408 -47.11 -63.59 42.46
CA THR A 408 -47.21 -63.10 43.85
C THR A 408 -45.85 -62.92 44.53
N TYR A 409 -44.87 -63.79 44.26
CA TYR A 409 -43.57 -63.71 44.93
C TYR A 409 -42.60 -62.78 44.21
N THR A 410 -42.00 -61.83 44.93
CA THR A 410 -40.82 -61.06 44.51
C THR A 410 -39.71 -61.33 45.52
N ASN A 411 -38.48 -61.57 45.06
CA ASN A 411 -37.34 -61.80 45.95
C ASN A 411 -37.05 -60.54 46.80
N PRO A 412 -37.23 -60.60 48.14
CA PRO A 412 -37.03 -59.43 49.00
C PRO A 412 -35.55 -59.01 49.10
N LEU A 413 -34.62 -59.90 48.75
CA LEU A 413 -33.17 -59.63 48.82
C LEU A 413 -32.61 -59.07 47.51
N PHE A 414 -33.41 -58.94 46.45
CA PHE A 414 -32.91 -58.66 45.11
C PHE A 414 -32.04 -57.39 45.04
N ALA A 415 -32.47 -56.31 45.68
CA ALA A 415 -31.77 -55.02 45.63
C ALA A 415 -30.40 -55.08 46.34
N SER A 416 -30.33 -55.72 47.52
CA SER A 416 -29.07 -55.88 48.26
C SER A 416 -28.15 -56.87 47.56
N GLN A 417 -28.69 -57.98 47.04
CA GLN A 417 -27.91 -58.98 46.30
C GLN A 417 -27.29 -58.34 45.05
N LYS A 418 -28.06 -57.57 44.28
CA LYS A 418 -27.56 -56.84 43.11
C LYS A 418 -26.46 -55.84 43.49
N ALA A 419 -26.66 -55.05 44.55
CA ALA A 419 -25.68 -54.08 45.02
C ALA A 419 -24.37 -54.77 45.47
N ASN A 420 -24.48 -55.80 46.30
CA ASN A 420 -23.33 -56.54 46.82
C ASN A 420 -22.55 -57.28 45.73
N VAL A 421 -23.23 -57.85 44.73
CA VAL A 421 -22.60 -58.45 43.54
C VAL A 421 -21.73 -57.42 42.81
N ILE A 422 -22.27 -56.25 42.52
CA ILE A 422 -21.55 -55.18 41.82
C ILE A 422 -20.40 -54.66 42.68
N SER A 423 -20.63 -54.43 43.98
CA SER A 423 -19.62 -53.95 44.91
C SER A 423 -18.46 -54.94 45.11
N ALA A 424 -18.71 -56.25 45.05
CA ALA A 424 -17.66 -57.27 45.11
C ALA A 424 -16.84 -57.37 43.81
N GLY A 425 -17.26 -56.71 42.73
CA GLY A 425 -16.59 -56.75 41.43
C GLY A 425 -17.09 -57.86 40.49
N MET A 426 -18.23 -58.48 40.81
CA MET A 426 -18.92 -59.39 39.89
C MET A 426 -19.81 -58.63 38.91
N LYS A 427 -19.96 -59.13 37.69
CA LYS A 427 -20.99 -58.65 36.77
C LYS A 427 -22.37 -59.06 37.28
N PHE A 428 -23.27 -58.09 37.39
CA PHE A 428 -24.70 -58.39 37.45
C PHE A 428 -25.17 -58.82 36.06
N ILE A 429 -25.41 -60.12 35.88
CA ILE A 429 -25.70 -60.74 34.58
C ILE A 429 -27.13 -60.45 34.13
N GLY A 430 -28.06 -60.48 35.07
CA GLY A 430 -29.48 -60.33 34.79
C GLY A 430 -30.34 -60.98 35.86
N SER A 431 -31.56 -61.35 35.48
CA SER A 431 -32.54 -61.88 36.42
C SER A 431 -33.32 -63.04 35.84
N TYR A 432 -33.82 -63.92 36.71
CA TYR A 432 -34.66 -65.05 36.32
C TYR A 432 -36.02 -65.05 37.02
N HIS A 433 -36.97 -65.74 36.38
CA HIS A 433 -38.33 -65.94 36.84
C HIS A 433 -38.67 -67.42 36.89
N PHE A 434 -39.10 -67.92 38.06
CA PHE A 434 -39.55 -69.30 38.24
C PHE A 434 -41.02 -69.45 37.80
N LEU A 435 -41.22 -70.12 36.67
CA LEU A 435 -42.52 -70.26 36.02
C LEU A 435 -43.37 -71.32 36.73
N THR A 436 -44.58 -70.94 37.15
CA THR A 436 -45.52 -71.86 37.84
C THR A 436 -46.82 -72.10 37.10
N SER A 437 -47.08 -71.32 36.05
CA SER A 437 -48.34 -71.34 35.33
C SER A 437 -48.61 -72.68 34.65
N THR A 438 -49.87 -73.02 34.45
CA THR A 438 -50.28 -74.22 33.69
C THR A 438 -50.91 -73.89 32.34
N THR A 439 -51.04 -72.60 31.99
CA THR A 439 -51.69 -72.13 30.76
C THR A 439 -50.90 -71.01 30.09
N VAL A 440 -51.10 -70.83 28.77
CA VAL A 440 -50.48 -69.74 28.01
C VAL A 440 -50.85 -68.37 28.57
N ALA A 441 -52.12 -68.16 28.91
CA ALA A 441 -52.60 -66.89 29.48
C ALA A 441 -51.95 -66.60 30.84
N GLY A 442 -51.78 -67.62 31.69
CA GLY A 442 -51.10 -67.45 32.96
C GLY A 442 -49.59 -67.19 32.81
N ALA A 443 -48.91 -67.82 31.85
CA ALA A 443 -47.51 -67.51 31.52
C ALA A 443 -47.34 -66.05 31.07
N GLN A 444 -48.32 -65.49 30.34
CA GLN A 444 -48.32 -64.06 30.00
C GLN A 444 -48.51 -63.17 31.24
N LEU A 445 -49.33 -63.57 32.21
CA LEU A 445 -49.50 -62.83 33.46
C LEU A 445 -48.22 -62.85 34.31
N GLU A 446 -47.56 -64.00 34.40
CA GLU A 446 -46.27 -64.15 35.06
C GLU A 446 -45.17 -63.30 34.39
N ALA A 447 -45.15 -63.26 33.05
CA ALA A 447 -44.22 -62.41 32.29
C ALA A 447 -44.47 -60.91 32.51
N LYS A 448 -45.74 -60.48 32.56
CA LYS A 448 -46.09 -59.08 32.88
C LYS A 448 -45.67 -58.71 34.29
N TYR A 449 -45.84 -59.62 35.25
CA TYR A 449 -45.38 -59.42 36.61
C TYR A 449 -43.85 -59.31 36.67
N PHE A 450 -43.13 -60.23 36.04
CA PHE A 450 -41.66 -60.17 35.95
C PHE A 450 -41.18 -58.87 35.29
N LEU A 451 -41.77 -58.47 34.16
CA LEU A 451 -41.45 -57.21 33.47
C LEU A 451 -41.65 -56.00 34.38
N SER A 452 -42.75 -55.94 35.13
CA SER A 452 -43.01 -54.83 36.06
C SER A 452 -41.91 -54.72 37.13
N LYS A 453 -41.39 -55.85 37.61
CA LYS A 453 -40.31 -55.88 38.61
C LYS A 453 -38.95 -55.59 37.99
N LEU A 454 -38.68 -56.01 36.76
CA LEU A 454 -37.48 -55.63 36.01
C LEU A 454 -37.41 -54.09 35.86
N GLN A 455 -38.53 -53.48 35.46
CA GLN A 455 -38.63 -52.03 35.28
C GLN A 455 -38.52 -51.28 36.61
N ALA A 456 -39.18 -51.76 37.67
CA ALA A 456 -39.10 -51.16 39.00
C ALA A 456 -37.68 -51.18 39.61
N ASN A 457 -36.84 -52.15 39.20
CA ASN A 457 -35.45 -52.27 39.65
C ASN A 457 -34.44 -51.70 38.64
N SER A 458 -34.91 -50.94 37.64
CA SER A 458 -34.09 -50.33 36.59
C SER A 458 -33.11 -51.32 35.97
N ILE A 459 -33.60 -52.51 35.62
CA ILE A 459 -32.77 -53.54 34.98
C ILE A 459 -32.56 -53.17 33.52
N ASP A 460 -31.28 -53.06 33.12
CA ASP A 460 -30.86 -52.74 31.77
C ASP A 460 -31.48 -53.72 30.75
N ARG A 461 -31.94 -53.22 29.61
CA ARG A 461 -32.57 -54.02 28.56
C ARG A 461 -31.61 -55.04 27.92
N ASN A 462 -30.30 -54.82 28.04
CA ASN A 462 -29.25 -55.74 27.62
C ASN A 462 -28.92 -56.80 28.66
N ALA A 463 -29.45 -56.71 29.89
CA ALA A 463 -29.27 -57.78 30.88
C ALA A 463 -30.02 -59.05 30.45
N ILE A 464 -29.57 -60.19 30.95
CA ILE A 464 -30.28 -61.46 30.72
C ILE A 464 -31.64 -61.44 31.43
N VAL A 465 -32.65 -61.96 30.73
CA VAL A 465 -33.95 -62.32 31.31
C VAL A 465 -34.20 -63.81 31.09
N ALA A 466 -34.17 -64.58 32.17
CA ALA A 466 -34.27 -66.04 32.10
C ALA A 466 -35.64 -66.54 32.56
N CYS A 467 -36.19 -67.55 31.86
CA CYS A 467 -37.34 -68.31 32.31
C CYS A 467 -36.85 -69.63 32.90
N ASP A 468 -37.17 -69.86 34.16
CA ASP A 468 -36.82 -71.07 34.91
C ASP A 468 -38.00 -72.05 34.82
N ILE A 469 -37.76 -73.13 34.06
CA ILE A 469 -38.75 -74.09 33.55
C ILE A 469 -38.52 -75.45 34.21
N GLU A 470 -38.90 -75.54 35.49
CA GLU A 470 -38.68 -76.77 36.26
C GLU A 470 -39.84 -77.15 37.20
N SER A 471 -40.84 -76.28 37.35
CA SER A 471 -41.97 -76.57 38.25
C SER A 471 -42.73 -77.82 37.82
N ASP A 472 -43.05 -78.66 38.80
CA ASP A 472 -43.80 -79.90 38.62
C ASP A 472 -45.24 -79.66 38.13
N THR A 473 -45.80 -78.47 38.39
CA THR A 473 -47.13 -78.03 37.93
C THR A 473 -47.19 -77.71 36.44
N LEU A 474 -46.04 -77.48 35.78
CA LEU A 474 -45.99 -77.15 34.36
C LEU A 474 -46.61 -78.26 33.50
N SER A 475 -47.24 -77.84 32.39
CA SER A 475 -47.90 -78.75 31.45
C SER A 475 -46.99 -79.93 31.10
N LYS A 476 -47.56 -81.15 31.08
CA LYS A 476 -46.83 -82.33 30.63
C LYS A 476 -46.83 -82.47 29.11
N ASP A 477 -47.71 -81.75 28.43
CA ASP A 477 -47.75 -81.65 26.97
C ASP A 477 -46.67 -80.70 26.46
N LYS A 478 -45.85 -81.19 25.53
CA LYS A 478 -44.65 -80.50 25.04
C LYS A 478 -44.98 -79.21 24.31
N ASP A 479 -45.98 -79.25 23.43
CA ASP A 479 -46.34 -78.11 22.57
C ASP A 479 -47.03 -77.01 23.39
N THR A 480 -47.84 -77.40 24.38
CA THR A 480 -48.43 -76.47 25.35
C THR A 480 -47.36 -75.76 26.16
N LEU A 481 -46.37 -76.50 26.69
CA LEU A 481 -45.29 -75.88 27.47
C LEU A 481 -44.43 -74.95 26.59
N THR A 482 -44.10 -75.36 25.35
CA THR A 482 -43.42 -74.48 24.39
C THR A 482 -44.23 -73.21 24.09
N SER A 483 -45.55 -73.32 23.94
CA SER A 483 -46.43 -72.16 23.70
C SER A 483 -46.45 -71.21 24.90
N MET A 484 -46.42 -71.74 26.13
CA MET A 484 -46.33 -70.96 27.35
C MET A 484 -45.03 -70.17 27.44
N ILE A 485 -43.89 -70.83 27.21
CA ILE A 485 -42.57 -70.19 27.25
C ILE A 485 -42.44 -69.13 26.15
N THR A 486 -42.96 -69.43 24.95
CA THR A 486 -42.99 -68.47 23.82
C THR A 486 -43.78 -67.22 24.19
N ALA A 487 -44.97 -67.39 24.77
CA ALA A 487 -45.81 -66.29 25.19
C ALA A 487 -45.20 -65.49 26.35
N PHE A 488 -44.46 -66.15 27.24
CA PHE A 488 -43.71 -65.51 28.32
C PHE A 488 -42.64 -64.57 27.75
N TYR A 489 -41.75 -65.06 26.88
CA TYR A 489 -40.70 -64.19 26.32
C TYR A 489 -41.22 -63.11 25.41
N LYS A 490 -42.32 -63.36 24.68
CA LYS A 490 -42.88 -62.34 23.78
C LYS A 490 -43.15 -61.02 24.52
N ILE A 491 -43.68 -61.08 25.74
CA ILE A 491 -43.92 -59.89 26.58
C ILE A 491 -42.59 -59.16 26.90
N LEU A 492 -41.53 -59.90 27.19
CA LEU A 492 -40.23 -59.33 27.53
C LEU A 492 -39.51 -58.75 26.31
N THR A 493 -39.54 -59.44 25.17
CA THR A 493 -38.92 -58.99 23.93
C THR A 493 -39.63 -57.78 23.35
N ASP A 494 -40.97 -57.73 23.42
CA ASP A 494 -41.76 -56.56 23.01
C ASP A 494 -41.41 -55.31 23.86
N ALA A 495 -40.97 -55.51 25.11
CA ALA A 495 -40.48 -54.45 26.00
C ALA A 495 -38.98 -54.11 25.83
N GLY A 496 -38.29 -54.78 24.90
CA GLY A 496 -36.89 -54.56 24.54
C GLY A 496 -35.86 -55.46 25.23
N TYR A 497 -36.28 -56.43 26.05
CA TYR A 497 -35.37 -57.39 26.66
C TYR A 497 -35.11 -58.57 25.71
N SER A 498 -34.06 -58.47 24.88
CA SER A 498 -33.77 -59.44 23.82
C SER A 498 -32.80 -60.57 24.20
N ASN A 499 -32.14 -60.49 25.35
CA ASN A 499 -31.21 -61.51 25.82
C ASN A 499 -31.93 -62.56 26.68
N THR A 500 -32.81 -63.33 26.03
CA THR A 500 -33.65 -64.35 26.66
C THR A 500 -32.88 -65.65 26.93
N VAL A 501 -33.16 -66.32 28.04
CA VAL A 501 -32.46 -67.55 28.46
C VAL A 501 -33.43 -68.61 28.99
N ASP A 502 -33.49 -69.76 28.32
CA ASP A 502 -34.19 -70.94 28.84
C ASP A 502 -33.32 -71.61 29.90
N TYR A 503 -33.86 -71.76 31.12
CA TYR A 503 -33.27 -72.59 32.15
C TYR A 503 -34.14 -73.82 32.45
N ALA A 504 -33.52 -75.00 32.41
CA ALA A 504 -34.14 -76.28 32.79
C ALA A 504 -33.08 -77.38 33.01
N SER A 505 -33.50 -78.51 33.59
CA SER A 505 -32.64 -79.71 33.62
C SER A 505 -32.33 -80.22 32.21
N ALA A 506 -31.14 -80.81 32.02
CA ALA A 506 -30.74 -81.42 30.76
C ALA A 506 -31.75 -82.46 30.25
N SER A 507 -32.42 -83.17 31.17
CA SER A 507 -33.45 -84.14 30.84
C SER A 507 -34.74 -83.54 30.26
N TRP A 508 -34.99 -82.24 30.45
CA TRP A 508 -36.17 -81.52 29.97
C TRP A 508 -35.95 -80.87 28.60
N PHE A 509 -34.72 -80.47 28.29
CA PHE A 509 -34.39 -79.91 26.98
C PHE A 509 -34.66 -80.91 25.86
N GLY A 510 -35.48 -80.50 24.89
CA GLY A 510 -35.85 -81.33 23.73
C GLY A 510 -36.94 -82.37 24.00
N SER A 511 -37.18 -82.74 25.27
CA SER A 511 -38.19 -83.73 25.67
C SER A 511 -39.48 -83.08 26.18
N ARG A 512 -39.38 -82.11 27.11
CA ARG A 512 -40.50 -81.46 27.80
C ARG A 512 -40.97 -80.20 27.08
N PHE A 513 -40.06 -79.55 26.38
CA PHE A 513 -40.34 -78.38 25.56
C PHE A 513 -39.29 -78.29 24.44
N THR A 514 -39.64 -77.60 23.36
CA THR A 514 -38.70 -77.05 22.39
C THR A 514 -38.24 -75.68 22.89
N SER A 515 -36.92 -75.48 23.00
CA SER A 515 -36.31 -74.22 23.43
C SER A 515 -36.60 -73.10 22.44
N VAL A 516 -36.95 -71.92 22.97
CA VAL A 516 -37.37 -70.74 22.19
C VAL A 516 -36.59 -69.48 22.57
N ALA A 517 -35.76 -69.54 23.61
CA ALA A 517 -34.88 -68.45 24.01
C ALA A 517 -33.63 -68.33 23.13
N LYS A 518 -32.96 -67.17 23.23
CA LYS A 518 -31.71 -66.88 22.52
C LYS A 518 -30.52 -67.70 23.03
N TYR A 519 -30.48 -67.96 24.33
CA TYR A 519 -29.43 -68.76 24.96
C TYR A 519 -30.02 -69.88 25.84
N LYS A 520 -29.22 -70.91 26.09
CA LYS A 520 -29.61 -72.07 26.92
C LYS A 520 -28.75 -72.19 28.17
N TRP A 521 -29.38 -72.16 29.33
CA TRP A 521 -28.76 -72.43 30.61
C TRP A 521 -29.22 -73.80 31.11
N ILE A 522 -28.35 -74.80 31.03
CA ILE A 522 -28.74 -76.20 31.21
C ILE A 522 -28.20 -76.72 32.54
N ALA A 523 -29.07 -77.24 33.40
CA ALA A 523 -28.69 -77.87 34.66
C ALA A 523 -28.39 -79.37 34.49
N SER A 524 -27.20 -79.80 34.89
CA SER A 524 -26.82 -81.22 34.92
C SER A 524 -25.70 -81.44 35.93
N TYR A 525 -25.99 -82.13 37.01
CA TYR A 525 -25.06 -82.33 38.13
C TYR A 525 -24.38 -83.69 38.08
N GLY A 526 -23.18 -83.80 38.66
CA GLY A 526 -22.45 -85.07 38.77
C GLY A 526 -21.85 -85.59 37.45
N VAL A 527 -21.85 -84.78 36.39
CA VAL A 527 -21.24 -85.09 35.08
C VAL A 527 -19.97 -84.26 34.86
N THR A 528 -19.04 -84.77 34.05
CA THR A 528 -17.73 -84.13 33.82
C THR A 528 -17.66 -83.32 32.53
N THR A 529 -18.70 -83.37 31.69
CA THR A 529 -18.78 -82.67 30.40
C THR A 529 -20.04 -81.82 30.32
N ALA A 530 -19.91 -80.65 29.69
CA ALA A 530 -21.04 -79.75 29.50
C ALA A 530 -22.13 -80.39 28.62
N PRO A 531 -23.42 -80.19 28.95
CA PRO A 531 -24.52 -80.58 28.08
C PRO A 531 -24.36 -79.95 26.69
N SER A 532 -24.66 -80.73 25.63
CA SER A 532 -24.51 -80.27 24.26
C SER A 532 -25.40 -79.05 23.97
N GLY A 533 -24.82 -78.01 23.39
CA GLY A 533 -25.52 -76.78 23.04
C GLY A 533 -25.84 -75.85 24.23
N ALA A 534 -25.24 -76.07 25.40
CA ALA A 534 -25.34 -75.15 26.54
C ALA A 534 -24.51 -73.86 26.30
N ASP A 535 -25.15 -72.70 26.41
CA ASP A 535 -24.45 -71.40 26.52
C ASP A 535 -23.97 -71.15 27.95
N ALA A 536 -24.66 -71.75 28.91
CA ALA A 536 -24.28 -71.85 30.31
C ALA A 536 -24.65 -73.23 30.86
N TRP A 537 -23.79 -73.80 31.70
CA TRP A 537 -24.00 -75.10 32.33
C TRP A 537 -23.97 -74.97 33.84
N GLN A 538 -25.11 -75.16 34.50
CA GLN A 538 -25.16 -75.28 35.96
C GLN A 538 -24.68 -76.67 36.36
N SER A 539 -23.51 -76.71 37.00
CA SER A 539 -22.77 -77.96 37.27
C SER A 539 -22.92 -78.45 38.71
N THR A 540 -23.37 -77.57 39.61
CA THR A 540 -23.54 -77.87 41.04
C THR A 540 -24.57 -76.95 41.67
N ASP A 541 -25.28 -77.48 42.66
CA ASP A 541 -26.24 -76.83 43.56
C ASP A 541 -25.63 -76.46 44.94
N ASN A 542 -24.31 -76.68 45.09
CA ASN A 542 -23.61 -76.41 46.35
C ASN A 542 -22.12 -76.12 46.10
N TRP A 543 -21.86 -75.08 45.33
CA TRP A 543 -20.51 -74.71 44.91
C TRP A 543 -19.61 -74.38 46.11
N ASN A 544 -18.48 -75.09 46.22
CA ASN A 544 -17.50 -74.90 47.30
C ASN A 544 -18.10 -74.95 48.72
N ASN A 545 -19.17 -75.71 48.95
CA ASN A 545 -19.92 -75.80 50.21
C ASN A 545 -20.53 -74.46 50.69
N LEU A 546 -20.81 -73.54 49.76
CA LEU A 546 -21.36 -72.21 50.06
C LEU A 546 -22.89 -72.14 49.97
N LYS A 547 -23.58 -73.26 49.71
CA LYS A 547 -25.04 -73.32 49.49
C LYS A 547 -25.49 -72.33 48.42
N VAL A 548 -24.73 -72.28 47.33
CA VAL A 548 -25.01 -71.47 46.14
C VAL A 548 -24.72 -72.31 44.90
N ASP A 549 -25.59 -72.16 43.92
CA ASP A 549 -25.49 -72.87 42.66
C ASP A 549 -24.44 -72.17 41.79
N ALA A 550 -23.68 -72.94 41.02
CA ALA A 550 -22.65 -72.39 40.14
C ALA A 550 -22.65 -73.01 38.75
N SER A 551 -22.39 -72.12 37.81
CA SER A 551 -22.49 -72.38 36.39
C SER A 551 -21.22 -71.99 35.64
N TYR A 552 -20.84 -72.81 34.67
CA TYR A 552 -19.81 -72.48 33.70
C TYR A 552 -20.43 -71.69 32.54
N SER A 553 -19.84 -70.55 32.22
CA SER A 553 -20.19 -69.71 31.07
C SER A 553 -19.44 -70.16 29.82
N TYR A 554 -20.17 -70.55 28.78
CA TYR A 554 -19.63 -70.78 27.43
C TYR A 554 -19.97 -69.63 26.48
N ASN A 555 -20.76 -68.67 26.94
CA ASN A 555 -21.09 -67.44 26.23
C ASN A 555 -20.80 -66.22 27.11
N LYS A 556 -20.07 -65.23 26.57
CA LYS A 556 -19.65 -64.01 27.27
C LYS A 556 -20.80 -63.19 27.87
N ILE A 557 -22.04 -63.42 27.45
CA ILE A 557 -23.19 -62.72 28.04
C ILE A 557 -23.36 -63.08 29.53
N PHE A 558 -22.91 -64.26 29.96
CA PHE A 558 -23.03 -64.79 31.33
C PHE A 558 -21.89 -64.41 32.29
N VAL A 559 -20.89 -63.59 31.92
CA VAL A 559 -19.92 -63.00 32.89
C VAL A 559 -19.38 -61.65 32.47
#